data_AF-A0A1V1P4J6-F1
#
_entry.id   AF-A0A1V1P4J6-F1
#
_cell.length_a   1.000
_cell.length_b   1.000
_cell.length_c   1.000
_cell.angle_alpha   90.00
_cell.angle_beta   90.00
_cell.angle_gamma   90.00
#
_symmetry.space_group_name_H-M   'P 1'
#
loop_
_entity.id
_entity.type
_entity.pdbx_description
1 polymer ?
#
loop_
_entity_poly.entity_id
_entity_poly.type
_entity_poly.pdbx_seq_one_letter_code
_entity_poly.pdbx_strand_id
1 'polypeptide(L)'
;NQDMLSLIQSMTIGNIYINYYIQSPESVVQELDVLVEGVSETMFQGIVFEIKNRDDKNLPTEKEIQLFVQKLELFTHSLKRQGHERVMLCPIYFSANGFEPDMEKYCFEHHVLAADMDSWGLQKE
;
A
#
# COMPACT_ATOMS: atom_id res chain seq x y z
N ASN A 1 8.36 -6.70 9.17
CA ASN A 1 8.84 -5.76 8.13
C ASN A 1 10.14 -6.18 7.46
N GLN A 2 11.17 -6.70 8.14
CA GLN A 2 12.44 -7.08 7.49
C GLN A 2 12.31 -8.16 6.40
N ASP A 3 11.54 -9.22 6.63
CA ASP A 3 11.34 -10.28 5.63
C ASP A 3 10.58 -9.78 4.39
N MET A 4 9.55 -8.95 4.62
CA MET A 4 8.79 -8.29 3.56
C MET A 4 9.68 -7.39 2.70
N LEU A 5 10.47 -6.50 3.32
CA LEU A 5 11.36 -5.58 2.60
C LEU A 5 12.43 -6.32 1.80
N SER A 6 13.03 -7.37 2.39
CA SER A 6 14.05 -8.19 1.71
C SER A 6 13.47 -8.88 0.47
N LEU A 7 12.24 -9.39 0.59
CA LEU A 7 11.56 -10.05 -0.51
C LEU A 7 11.16 -9.06 -1.62
N ILE A 8 10.65 -7.88 -1.26
CA ILE A 8 10.33 -6.80 -2.20
C ILE A 8 11.59 -6.29 -2.92
N GLN A 9 12.73 -6.18 -2.23
CA GLN A 9 14.00 -5.77 -2.85
C GLN A 9 14.47 -6.76 -3.93
N SER A 10 14.16 -8.05 -3.76
CA SER A 10 14.45 -9.09 -4.75
C SER A 10 13.36 -9.27 -5.81
N MET A 11 12.25 -8.54 -5.70
CA MET A 11 11.09 -8.68 -6.57
C MET A 11 11.44 -8.22 -7.99
N THR A 12 11.20 -9.09 -8.98
CA THR A 12 11.23 -8.68 -10.39
C THR A 12 9.91 -8.03 -10.74
N ILE A 13 9.93 -6.74 -11.12
CA ILE A 13 8.72 -6.00 -11.48
C ILE A 13 8.16 -6.56 -12.80
N GLY A 14 6.88 -6.94 -12.78
CA GLY A 14 6.12 -7.31 -13.96
C GLY A 14 5.33 -6.13 -14.50
N ASN A 15 4.28 -5.74 -13.78
CA ASN A 15 3.38 -4.66 -14.18
C ASN A 15 3.35 -3.54 -13.14
N ILE A 16 3.06 -2.33 -13.61
CA ILE A 16 2.75 -1.18 -12.77
C ILE A 16 1.40 -0.66 -13.20
N TYR A 17 0.46 -0.61 -12.25
CA TYR A 17 -0.88 -0.09 -12.45
C TYR A 17 -1.05 1.20 -11.68
N ILE A 18 -1.69 2.17 -12.31
CA ILE A 18 -2.10 3.43 -11.70
C ILE A 18 -3.63 3.42 -11.67
N ASN A 19 -4.22 3.76 -10.52
CA ASN A 19 -5.65 3.69 -10.25
C ASN A 19 -6.20 2.27 -10.50
N TYR A 20 -5.63 1.28 -9.82
CA TYR A 20 -6.02 -0.13 -9.95
C TYR A 20 -7.33 -0.40 -9.21
N TYR A 21 -8.34 -0.88 -9.93
CA TYR A 21 -9.65 -1.18 -9.33
C TYR A 21 -9.73 -2.61 -8.82
N ILE A 22 -9.94 -2.76 -7.52
CA ILE A 22 -10.23 -4.03 -6.88
C ILE A 22 -11.69 -4.40 -7.20
N GLN A 23 -11.85 -5.43 -8.02
CA GLN A 23 -13.16 -6.00 -8.33
C GLN A 23 -13.42 -7.23 -7.45
N SER A 24 -14.55 -7.23 -6.76
CA SER A 24 -15.11 -8.40 -6.08
C SER A 24 -16.63 -8.35 -6.22
N PRO A 25 -17.31 -9.47 -6.57
CA PRO A 25 -18.76 -9.49 -6.74
C PRO A 25 -19.57 -9.06 -5.50
N GLU A 26 -18.95 -9.16 -4.32
CA GLU A 26 -19.58 -8.96 -3.02
C GLU A 26 -19.25 -7.60 -2.37
N SER A 27 -18.44 -6.77 -3.02
CA SER A 27 -18.02 -5.47 -2.48
C SER A 27 -18.20 -4.32 -3.47
N VAL A 28 -18.29 -3.11 -2.94
CA VAL A 28 -18.15 -1.90 -3.75
C VAL A 28 -16.75 -1.88 -4.37
N VAL A 29 -16.64 -1.36 -5.60
CA VAL A 29 -15.36 -1.18 -6.27
C VAL A 29 -14.48 -0.23 -5.45
N GLN A 30 -13.27 -0.69 -5.12
CA GLN A 30 -12.25 0.09 -4.43
C GLN A 30 -11.08 0.36 -5.39
N GLU A 31 -10.37 1.45 -5.20
CA GLU A 31 -9.25 1.86 -6.05
C GLU A 31 -7.96 1.88 -5.23
N LEU A 32 -6.87 1.32 -5.76
CA LEU A 32 -5.50 1.51 -5.27
C LEU A 32 -4.80 2.52 -6.16
N ASP A 33 -4.20 3.55 -5.56
CA ASP A 33 -3.56 4.63 -6.32
C ASP A 33 -2.42 4.09 -7.20
N VAL A 34 -1.57 3.23 -6.65
CA VAL A 34 -0.55 2.49 -7.42
C VAL A 34 -0.41 1.05 -6.93
N LEU A 35 -0.34 0.12 -7.86
CA LEU A 35 0.02 -1.28 -7.61
C LEU A 35 1.22 -1.65 -8.49
N VAL A 36 2.31 -2.05 -7.87
CA VAL A 36 3.47 -2.68 -8.54
C VAL A 36 3.37 -4.17 -8.30
N GLU A 37 3.18 -4.93 -9.38
CA GLU A 37 3.07 -6.38 -9.35
C GLU A 37 4.44 -7.04 -9.63
N GLY A 38 4.80 -8.01 -8.81
CA GLY A 38 5.99 -8.84 -9.00
C GLY A 38 5.71 -10.08 -9.84
N VAL A 39 6.69 -10.49 -10.64
CA VAL A 39 6.67 -11.77 -11.36
C VAL A 39 7.13 -12.88 -10.41
N SER A 40 6.24 -13.85 -10.15
CA SER A 40 6.59 -15.03 -9.36
C SER A 40 5.67 -16.20 -9.69
N GLU A 41 6.24 -17.40 -9.76
CA GLU A 41 5.50 -18.64 -10.07
C GLU A 41 4.73 -19.20 -8.87
N THR A 42 5.13 -18.84 -7.65
CA THR A 42 4.69 -19.54 -6.41
C THR A 42 3.90 -18.65 -5.46
N MET A 43 3.87 -17.35 -5.70
CA MET A 43 3.18 -16.37 -4.86
C MET A 43 2.92 -15.07 -5.62
N PHE A 44 1.86 -14.37 -5.25
CA PHE A 44 1.64 -12.98 -5.62
C PHE A 44 2.51 -12.08 -4.73
N GLN A 45 3.26 -11.18 -5.36
CA GLN A 45 4.05 -10.16 -4.68
C GLN A 45 3.61 -8.80 -5.20
N GLY A 46 3.48 -7.82 -4.34
CA GLY A 46 3.26 -6.46 -4.81
C GLY A 46 3.58 -5.36 -3.82
N ILE A 47 3.89 -4.19 -4.36
CA ILE A 47 3.98 -2.93 -3.61
C ILE A 47 2.69 -2.18 -3.88
N VAL A 48 2.04 -1.72 -2.82
CA VAL A 48 0.73 -1.04 -2.91
C VAL A 48 0.86 0.34 -2.30
N PHE A 49 0.54 1.37 -3.06
CA PHE A 49 0.55 2.74 -2.58
C PHE A 49 -0.85 3.29 -2.38
N GLU A 50 -1.02 3.99 -1.27
CA GLU A 50 -2.04 5.01 -1.09
C GLU A 50 -1.32 6.35 -0.96
N ILE A 51 -1.73 7.35 -1.72
CA ILE A 51 -1.07 8.64 -1.87
C ILE A 51 -2.03 9.74 -1.41
N LYS A 52 -1.57 10.56 -0.46
CA LYS A 52 -2.25 11.77 -0.01
C LYS A 52 -1.35 12.98 -0.27
N ASN A 53 -1.69 13.72 -1.32
CA ASN A 53 -1.07 15.00 -1.63
C ASN A 53 -1.93 16.13 -1.05
N ARG A 54 -1.81 16.37 0.26
CA ARG A 54 -2.51 17.43 0.98
C ARG A 54 -1.53 18.30 1.74
N ASP A 55 -1.93 19.52 2.09
CA ASP A 55 -1.14 20.44 2.89
C ASP A 55 -0.93 19.97 4.35
N ASP A 56 0.00 20.61 5.05
CA ASP A 56 0.37 20.35 6.45
C ASP A 56 -0.78 20.49 7.45
N LYS A 57 -1.88 21.13 7.03
CA LYS A 57 -3.11 21.30 7.83
C LYS A 57 -4.06 20.10 7.73
N ASN A 58 -3.87 19.22 6.76
CA ASN A 58 -4.75 18.08 6.48
C ASN A 58 -3.97 16.78 6.39
N LEU A 59 -3.17 16.51 7.42
CA LEU A 59 -2.43 15.25 7.57
C LEU A 59 -3.37 14.04 7.57
N PRO A 60 -2.89 12.83 7.21
CA PRO A 60 -3.70 11.62 7.20
C PRO A 60 -4.33 11.35 8.56
N THR A 61 -5.61 11.02 8.55
CA THR A 61 -6.36 10.65 9.76
C THR A 61 -6.39 9.14 9.96
N GLU A 62 -6.61 8.70 11.20
CA GLU A 62 -6.72 7.27 11.54
C GLU A 62 -7.78 6.57 10.68
N LYS A 63 -8.92 7.23 10.46
CA LYS A 63 -10.02 6.72 9.62
C LYS A 63 -9.57 6.48 8.18
N GLU A 64 -8.74 7.35 7.63
CA GLU A 64 -8.23 7.19 6.26
C GLU A 64 -7.23 6.05 6.16
N ILE A 65 -6.38 5.88 7.18
CA ILE A 65 -5.44 4.76 7.23
C ILE A 65 -6.20 3.44 7.45
N GLN A 66 -7.23 3.42 8.30
CA GLN A 66 -8.14 2.28 8.48
C GLN A 66 -8.79 1.84 7.18
N LEU A 67 -9.28 2.79 6.38
CA LEU A 67 -9.86 2.49 5.07
C LEU A 67 -8.84 1.86 4.12
N PHE A 68 -7.59 2.31 4.16
CA PHE A 68 -6.52 1.68 3.40
C PHE A 68 -6.22 0.26 3.87
N VAL A 69 -6.15 0.02 5.18
CA VAL A 69 -5.96 -1.34 5.74
C VAL A 69 -7.10 -2.27 5.29
N GLN A 70 -8.36 -1.84 5.37
CA GLN A 70 -9.51 -2.60 4.89
C GLN A 70 -9.43 -2.89 3.39
N LYS A 71 -8.93 -1.94 2.61
CA LYS A 71 -8.71 -2.09 1.16
C LYS A 71 -7.68 -3.17 0.86
N LEU A 72 -6.59 -3.25 1.63
CA LEU A 72 -5.56 -4.29 1.51
C LEU A 72 -6.09 -5.68 1.87
N GLU A 73 -6.93 -5.78 2.89
CA GLU A 73 -7.60 -7.02 3.28
C GLU A 73 -8.52 -7.52 2.16
N LEU A 74 -9.35 -6.62 1.61
CA LEU A 74 -10.23 -6.93 0.48
C LEU A 74 -9.43 -7.36 -0.75
N PHE A 75 -8.34 -6.65 -1.06
CA PHE A 75 -7.48 -6.98 -2.19
C PHE A 75 -6.84 -8.36 -2.03
N THR A 76 -6.27 -8.64 -0.85
CA THR A 76 -5.71 -9.95 -0.51
C THR A 76 -6.75 -11.06 -0.64
N HIS A 77 -7.97 -10.80 -0.18
CA HIS A 77 -9.07 -11.75 -0.33
C HIS A 77 -9.45 -12.00 -1.80
N SER A 78 -9.54 -10.95 -2.62
CA SER A 78 -9.84 -11.06 -4.05
C SER A 78 -8.76 -11.87 -4.78
N LEU A 79 -7.47 -11.61 -4.50
CA LEU A 79 -6.35 -12.37 -5.07
C LEU A 79 -6.43 -13.87 -4.70
N LYS A 80 -6.74 -14.18 -3.44
CA LYS A 80 -6.92 -15.58 -3.01
C LYS A 80 -8.05 -16.27 -3.76
N ARG A 81 -9.16 -15.58 -4.03
CA ARG A 81 -10.28 -16.13 -4.84
C ARG A 81 -9.91 -16.33 -6.31
N GLN A 82 -8.96 -15.55 -6.82
CA GLN A 82 -8.41 -15.73 -8.17
C GLN A 82 -7.40 -16.89 -8.26
N GLY A 83 -7.08 -17.55 -7.13
CA GLY A 83 -6.20 -18.71 -7.08
C GLY A 83 -4.80 -18.43 -6.54
N HIS A 84 -4.51 -17.20 -6.10
CA HIS A 84 -3.22 -16.89 -5.46
C HIS A 84 -3.20 -17.39 -4.01
N GLU A 85 -2.68 -18.59 -3.77
CA GLU A 85 -2.62 -19.19 -2.43
C GLU A 85 -1.73 -18.42 -1.45
N ARG A 86 -0.65 -17.82 -1.98
CA ARG A 86 0.32 -17.03 -1.23
C ARG A 86 0.32 -15.61 -1.78
N VAL A 87 -0.02 -14.65 -0.92
CA VAL A 87 -0.05 -13.22 -1.25
C VAL A 87 0.85 -12.51 -0.26
N MET A 88 1.79 -11.71 -0.77
CA MET A 88 2.61 -10.82 0.01
C MET A 88 2.51 -9.41 -0.56
N LEU A 89 2.05 -8.48 0.27
CA LEU A 89 1.94 -7.07 -0.08
C LEU A 89 2.92 -6.26 0.78
N CYS A 90 3.53 -5.26 0.18
CA CYS A 90 4.23 -4.18 0.87
C CYS A 90 3.39 -2.91 0.72
N PRO A 91 2.51 -2.65 1.69
CA PRO A 91 1.69 -1.45 1.66
C PRO A 91 2.48 -0.23 2.13
N ILE A 92 2.37 0.84 1.36
CA ILE A 92 2.99 2.13 1.62
C ILE A 92 1.89 3.17 1.64
N TYR A 93 1.77 3.89 2.75
CA TYR A 93 0.95 5.09 2.84
C TYR A 93 1.88 6.28 2.65
N PHE A 94 1.68 7.01 1.56
CA PHE A 94 2.48 8.19 1.23
C PHE A 94 1.71 9.47 1.56
N SER A 95 2.29 10.33 2.39
CA SER A 95 1.76 11.65 2.73
C SER A 95 2.77 12.73 2.38
N ALA A 96 2.40 13.68 1.52
CA ALA A 96 3.35 14.70 1.06
C ALA A 96 3.95 15.56 2.20
N ASN A 97 3.22 15.74 3.30
CA ASN A 97 3.61 16.58 4.44
C ASN A 97 3.79 15.78 5.74
N GLY A 98 4.01 14.47 5.66
CA GLY A 98 4.28 13.63 6.82
C GLY A 98 3.02 13.18 7.56
N PHE A 99 3.20 12.81 8.83
CA PHE A 99 2.19 12.19 9.68
C PHE A 99 2.26 12.79 11.07
N GLU A 100 1.13 12.83 11.77
CA GLU A 100 1.16 12.93 13.22
C GLU A 100 1.81 11.67 13.81
N PRO A 101 2.57 11.76 14.93
CA PRO A 101 3.27 10.61 15.50
C PRO A 101 2.37 9.41 15.80
N ASP A 102 1.15 9.66 16.27
CA ASP A 102 0.16 8.60 16.55
C ASP A 102 -0.31 7.91 15.26
N MET A 103 -0.37 8.63 14.14
CA MET A 103 -0.78 8.09 12.84
C MET A 103 0.33 7.28 12.17
N GLU A 104 1.58 7.71 12.31
CA GLU A 104 2.74 6.93 11.89
C GLU A 104 2.82 5.63 12.69
N LYS A 105 2.64 5.71 14.01
CA LYS A 105 2.56 4.54 14.89
C LYS A 105 1.42 3.61 14.49
N TYR A 106 0.24 4.15 14.17
CA TYR A 106 -0.90 3.37 13.70
C TYR A 106 -0.56 2.62 12.39
N CYS A 107 0.09 3.27 11.43
CA CYS A 107 0.57 2.60 10.21
C CYS A 107 1.47 1.41 10.56
N PHE A 108 2.45 1.63 11.45
CA PHE A 108 3.39 0.59 11.88
C PHE A 108 2.69 -0.61 12.53
N GLU A 109 1.75 -0.36 13.44
CA GLU A 109 0.96 -1.42 14.13
C GLU A 109 0.13 -2.25 13.15
N HIS A 110 -0.28 -1.66 12.03
CA HIS A 110 -1.03 -2.33 10.95
C HIS A 110 -0.16 -2.79 9.78
N HIS A 111 1.16 -2.87 9.97
CA HIS A 111 2.15 -3.32 8.97
C HIS A 111 2.15 -2.50 7.67
N VAL A 112 1.76 -1.22 7.75
CA VAL A 112 1.84 -0.24 6.69
C VAL A 112 3.09 0.61 6.86
N LEU A 113 3.86 0.78 5.79
CA LEU A 113 5.00 1.68 5.79
C LEU A 113 4.52 3.11 5.55
N ALA A 114 4.75 3.99 6.51
CA ALA A 114 4.55 5.42 6.32
C ALA A 114 5.72 6.00 5.53
N ALA A 115 5.43 6.85 4.55
CA ALA A 115 6.43 7.56 3.76
C ALA A 115 5.94 8.99 3.47
N ASP A 116 6.89 9.91 3.34
CA ASP A 116 6.66 11.31 3.02
C ASP A 116 7.71 11.83 2.03
N MET A 117 7.59 13.08 1.58
CA MET A 117 8.55 13.64 0.62
C MET A 117 9.98 13.65 1.15
N ASP A 118 10.16 13.96 2.43
CA ASP A 118 11.46 14.09 3.07
C ASP A 118 12.16 12.73 3.17
N SER A 119 11.44 11.70 3.62
CA SER A 119 11.91 10.30 3.68
C SER A 119 12.16 9.68 2.31
N TRP A 120 11.48 10.17 1.26
CA TRP A 120 11.76 9.78 -0.13
C TRP A 120 13.00 10.48 -0.73
N GLY A 121 13.59 11.44 -0.01
CA GLY A 121 14.75 12.19 -0.49
C GLY A 121 14.43 13.21 -1.58
N LEU A 122 13.16 13.63 -1.70
CA LEU A 122 12.74 14.71 -2.57
C LEU A 122 12.72 16.01 -1.76
N GLN A 123 13.66 16.92 -2.03
CA GLN A 123 13.63 18.25 -1.41
C GLN A 123 12.47 19.07 -1.98
N LYS A 124 11.70 19.73 -1.11
CA LYS A 124 10.77 20.79 -1.52
C LYS A 124 11.59 21.95 -2.09
N GLU A 125 11.44 22.25 -3.38
CA GLU A 125 11.97 23.48 -4.00
C GLU A 125 11.30 24.73 -3.44
#